data_AF-A0A0G0ZI70-F1
#
_entry.id   AF-A0A0G0ZI70-F1
#
_cell.length_a   1.000
_cell.length_b   1.000
_cell.length_c   1.000
_cell.angle_alpha   90.00
_cell.angle_beta   90.00
_cell.angle_gamma   90.00
#
_symmetry.space_group_name_H-M   'P 1'
#
loop_
_entity.id
_entity.type
_entity.pdbx_description
1 polymer ?
#
loop_
_entity_poly.entity_id
_entity_poly.type
_entity_poly.pdbx_seq_one_letter_code
_entity_poly.pdbx_strand_id
1 'polypeptide(L)'
;NTLSTTTYAGANFSGFNYVVPANQSKVITVKADLTTYQDLGVTATGKAFQLALVPDYDGTTSGVQLPITATGAQSGATSVIAVGNFTATSDTAGTTTPLTLEANGTTTQVAAVTGQVRANEFVLYRVKLAIAWASDAPSGASSPNAAQTIAKFTIQNMANAGGYVATVFAVNFSISTTISNTADRVLTIYKDSLSTASLGTTTFITGATIAKVMGNTNFVDGNMTNVEISSGSSKTFFVTLDTTDAASTKSLSITIPNSHVSMAVSGTGATRYGILWGDGVSGSTTIVGNDRQLPLAQKTLTY
;
A
#
# COMPACT_ATOMS: atom_id res chain seq x y z
N ASN A 1 -32.10 -12.47 2.85
CA ASN A 1 -31.40 -12.04 1.63
C ASN A 1 -30.78 -13.29 1.04
N THR A 2 -31.40 -13.85 0.00
CA THR A 2 -31.10 -15.16 -0.59
C THR A 2 -29.73 -15.21 -1.29
N LEU A 3 -29.08 -14.06 -1.49
CA LEU A 3 -27.79 -13.91 -2.15
C LEU A 3 -26.61 -13.61 -1.21
N SER A 4 -26.85 -13.59 0.11
CA SER A 4 -25.75 -13.54 1.08
C SER A 4 -24.98 -14.86 1.01
N THR A 5 -23.98 -14.89 0.14
CA THR A 5 -23.08 -16.03 -0.07
C THR A 5 -21.73 -15.70 0.55
N THR A 6 -20.79 -16.65 0.52
CA THR A 6 -19.39 -16.39 0.86
C THR A 6 -18.73 -15.34 -0.05
N THR A 7 -19.34 -15.01 -1.20
CA THR A 7 -18.78 -14.10 -2.22
C THR A 7 -19.45 -12.72 -2.22
N TYR A 8 -20.71 -12.62 -1.77
CA TYR A 8 -21.48 -11.38 -1.77
C TYR A 8 -22.06 -11.10 -0.39
N ALA A 9 -21.68 -9.97 0.20
CA ALA A 9 -22.45 -9.36 1.29
C ALA A 9 -23.59 -8.54 0.66
N GLY A 10 -24.83 -8.86 1.04
CA GLY A 10 -26.02 -8.24 0.45
C GLY A 10 -26.87 -7.50 1.47
N ALA A 11 -27.30 -6.29 1.14
CA ALA A 11 -28.35 -5.56 1.86
C ALA A 11 -29.63 -5.54 1.02
N ASN A 12 -30.79 -5.75 1.64
CA ASN A 12 -32.08 -5.55 0.99
C ASN A 12 -32.71 -4.24 1.51
N PHE A 13 -33.03 -3.33 0.60
CA PHE A 13 -33.70 -2.08 0.90
C PHE A 13 -35.19 -2.19 0.55
N SER A 14 -35.98 -2.76 1.45
CA SER A 14 -37.44 -2.86 1.28
C SER A 14 -38.15 -1.54 1.60
N GLY A 15 -39.27 -1.25 0.92
CA GLY A 15 -40.10 -0.07 1.20
C GLY A 15 -39.57 1.24 0.62
N PHE A 16 -38.52 1.18 -0.23
CA PHE A 16 -38.00 2.33 -0.93
C PHE A 16 -38.84 2.65 -2.17
N ASN A 17 -39.87 3.50 -2.01
CA ASN A 17 -40.66 4.04 -3.11
C ASN A 17 -40.25 5.48 -3.38
N TYR A 18 -39.66 5.74 -4.56
CA TYR A 18 -39.22 7.08 -4.95
C TYR A 18 -39.88 7.51 -6.26
N VAL A 19 -40.52 8.68 -6.26
CA VAL A 19 -41.05 9.30 -7.47
C VAL A 19 -39.97 10.20 -8.08
N VAL A 20 -39.58 9.91 -9.31
CA VAL A 20 -38.74 10.80 -10.12
C VAL A 20 -39.67 11.60 -11.03
N PRO A 21 -39.88 12.91 -10.80
CA PRO A 21 -40.72 13.72 -11.66
C PRO A 21 -40.18 13.76 -13.09
N ALA A 22 -41.07 13.98 -14.07
CA ALA A 22 -40.68 14.14 -15.46
C ALA A 22 -39.56 15.20 -15.60
N ASN A 23 -38.57 14.89 -16.44
CA ASN A 23 -37.40 15.74 -16.69
C ASN A 23 -36.54 16.06 -15.47
N GLN A 24 -36.67 15.30 -14.37
CA GLN A 24 -35.78 15.42 -13.20
C GLN A 24 -34.93 14.16 -13.04
N SER A 25 -33.79 14.33 -12.37
CA SER A 25 -32.94 13.23 -11.92
C SER A 25 -32.97 13.15 -10.39
N LYS A 26 -32.76 11.94 -9.86
CA LYS A 26 -32.55 11.72 -8.43
C LYS A 26 -31.27 10.92 -8.23
N VAL A 27 -30.54 11.25 -7.18
CA VAL A 27 -29.29 10.56 -6.81
C VAL A 27 -29.57 9.70 -5.59
N ILE A 28 -29.25 8.41 -5.71
CA ILE A 28 -29.26 7.46 -4.58
C ILE A 28 -27.82 7.30 -4.11
N THR A 29 -27.57 7.58 -2.84
CA THR A 29 -26.27 7.38 -2.21
C THR A 29 -26.32 6.15 -1.32
N VAL A 30 -25.54 5.13 -1.66
CA VAL A 30 -25.33 3.96 -0.81
C VAL A 30 -24.07 4.19 0.04
N LYS A 31 -24.20 4.03 1.35
CA LYS A 31 -23.07 4.11 2.29
C LYS A 31 -22.93 2.76 2.99
N ALA A 32 -21.71 2.23 2.98
CA ALA A 32 -21.35 1.07 3.77
C ALA A 32 -20.39 1.52 4.88
N ASP A 33 -20.57 0.96 6.07
CA ASP A 33 -19.57 1.07 7.12
C ASP A 33 -18.49 0.01 6.87
N LEU A 34 -17.27 0.47 6.58
CA LEU A 34 -16.11 -0.37 6.30
C LEU A 34 -15.01 -0.18 7.36
N THR A 35 -15.39 0.36 8.53
CA THR A 35 -14.48 0.76 9.61
C THR A 35 -13.72 -0.44 10.17
N THR A 36 -14.38 -1.57 10.34
CA THR A 36 -13.80 -2.79 10.91
C THR A 36 -13.52 -3.84 9.84
N TYR A 37 -12.37 -3.67 9.17
CA TYR A 37 -11.81 -4.63 8.20
C TYR A 37 -12.02 -6.11 8.54
N GLN A 38 -11.77 -6.50 9.80
CA GLN A 38 -11.90 -7.90 10.25
C GLN A 38 -13.37 -8.36 10.32
N ASP A 39 -14.28 -7.48 10.75
CA ASP A 39 -15.71 -7.80 10.86
C ASP A 39 -16.36 -7.99 9.48
N LEU A 40 -15.73 -7.48 8.43
CA LEU A 40 -16.10 -7.75 7.04
C LEU A 40 -15.71 -9.17 6.57
N GLY A 41 -15.08 -9.98 7.42
CA GLY A 41 -14.62 -11.33 7.08
C GLY A 41 -13.40 -11.34 6.16
N VAL A 42 -12.68 -10.23 6.06
CA VAL A 42 -11.59 -10.06 5.10
C VAL A 42 -10.27 -10.50 5.72
N THR A 43 -9.66 -11.53 5.15
CA THR A 43 -8.49 -12.22 5.72
C THR A 43 -7.14 -11.79 5.17
N ALA A 44 -7.09 -10.78 4.29
CA ALA A 44 -5.83 -10.24 3.76
C ALA A 44 -6.08 -8.83 3.25
N THR A 45 -5.16 -7.90 3.51
CA THR A 45 -5.21 -6.48 3.13
C THR A 45 -5.16 -6.23 1.62
N GLY A 46 -5.50 -5.01 1.17
CA GLY A 46 -5.46 -4.63 -0.25
C GLY A 46 -6.53 -5.31 -1.09
N LYS A 47 -7.71 -5.55 -0.52
CA LYS A 47 -8.82 -6.22 -1.21
C LYS A 47 -9.66 -5.21 -1.96
N ALA A 48 -9.95 -5.55 -3.21
CA ALA A 48 -10.89 -4.84 -4.05
C ALA A 48 -12.33 -5.09 -3.59
N PHE A 49 -13.10 -4.01 -3.50
CA PHE A 49 -14.52 -3.99 -3.22
C PHE A 49 -15.23 -3.22 -4.32
N GLN A 50 -16.44 -3.66 -4.63
CA GLN A 50 -17.28 -3.05 -5.64
C GLN A 50 -18.74 -3.12 -5.19
N LEU A 51 -19.46 -2.01 -5.31
CA LEU A 51 -20.92 -2.05 -5.19
C LEU A 51 -21.49 -2.68 -6.45
N ALA A 52 -22.39 -3.65 -6.28
CA ALA A 52 -23.14 -4.23 -7.38
C ALA A 52 -24.63 -4.27 -7.03
N LEU A 53 -25.46 -3.97 -8.03
CA LEU A 53 -26.89 -4.27 -8.01
C LEU A 53 -27.06 -5.61 -8.72
N VAL A 54 -27.49 -6.61 -7.96
CA VAL A 54 -27.61 -7.99 -8.42
C VAL A 54 -29.10 -8.31 -8.56
N PRO A 55 -29.53 -8.99 -9.64
CA PRO A 55 -30.88 -9.51 -9.77
C PRO A 55 -31.30 -10.27 -8.53
N ASP A 56 -32.52 -10.06 -8.03
CA ASP A 56 -33.04 -10.89 -6.95
C ASP A 56 -33.36 -12.28 -7.51
N TYR A 57 -33.09 -13.28 -6.69
CA TYR A 57 -33.44 -14.66 -6.96
C TYR A 57 -33.95 -15.22 -5.65
N ASP A 58 -35.18 -14.88 -5.29
CA ASP A 58 -35.87 -15.65 -4.26
C ASP A 58 -36.18 -17.03 -4.85
N GLY A 59 -35.88 -18.10 -4.10
CA GLY A 59 -36.09 -19.48 -4.56
C GLY A 59 -37.57 -19.84 -4.78
N THR A 60 -38.47 -18.89 -4.61
CA THR A 60 -39.93 -19.02 -4.72
C THR A 60 -40.49 -18.45 -6.03
N THR A 61 -39.76 -17.56 -6.71
CA THR A 61 -40.21 -16.90 -7.93
C THR A 61 -39.41 -17.38 -9.12
N SER A 62 -40.12 -17.98 -10.09
CA SER A 62 -39.48 -18.43 -11.34
C SER A 62 -39.08 -17.24 -12.20
N GLY A 63 -37.80 -17.16 -12.57
CA GLY A 63 -37.25 -16.18 -13.52
C GLY A 63 -36.19 -15.25 -12.93
N VAL A 64 -35.59 -14.40 -13.76
CA VAL A 64 -34.65 -13.35 -13.32
C VAL A 64 -35.48 -12.20 -12.77
N GLN A 65 -35.43 -11.95 -11.45
CA GLN A 65 -36.06 -10.78 -10.86
C GLN A 65 -35.09 -9.59 -10.98
N LEU A 66 -35.56 -8.46 -11.49
CA LEU A 66 -34.70 -7.32 -11.79
C LEU A 66 -34.27 -6.59 -10.51
N PRO A 67 -33.03 -6.09 -10.45
CA PRO A 67 -32.54 -5.34 -9.28
C PRO A 67 -33.25 -3.99 -9.08
N ILE A 68 -33.83 -3.42 -10.14
CA ILE A 68 -34.59 -2.16 -10.12
C ILE A 68 -35.83 -2.34 -11.00
N THR A 69 -37.01 -1.99 -10.45
CA THR A 69 -38.26 -1.88 -11.22
C THR A 69 -38.69 -0.42 -11.27
N ALA A 70 -38.93 0.12 -12.47
CA ALA A 70 -39.44 1.47 -12.67
C ALA A 70 -40.81 1.41 -13.37
N THR A 71 -41.82 2.04 -12.76
CA THR A 71 -43.19 2.07 -13.29
C THR A 71 -43.61 3.52 -13.51
N GLY A 72 -43.95 3.86 -14.76
CA GLY A 72 -44.49 5.18 -15.08
C GLY A 72 -45.93 5.33 -14.60
N ALA A 73 -46.22 6.40 -13.84
CA ALA A 73 -47.55 6.63 -13.26
C ALA A 73 -48.68 6.83 -14.29
N GLN A 74 -48.36 7.17 -15.55
CA GLN A 74 -49.36 7.46 -16.59
C GLN A 74 -49.37 6.48 -17.77
N SER A 75 -48.39 5.58 -17.91
CA SER A 75 -48.32 4.67 -19.06
C SER A 75 -48.92 3.29 -18.77
N GLY A 76 -49.03 2.88 -17.50
CA GLY A 76 -49.29 1.48 -17.14
C GLY A 76 -48.20 0.51 -17.62
N ALA A 77 -47.15 1.03 -18.25
CA ALA A 77 -46.06 0.26 -18.84
C ALA A 77 -44.87 0.28 -17.90
N THR A 78 -44.47 -0.91 -17.45
CA THR A 78 -43.25 -1.11 -16.66
C THR A 78 -42.06 -0.95 -17.59
N SER A 79 -41.24 0.09 -17.37
CA SER A 79 -39.97 0.22 -18.09
C SER A 79 -38.94 -0.61 -17.36
N VAL A 80 -38.71 -1.80 -17.90
CA VAL A 80 -37.72 -2.74 -17.41
C VAL A 80 -36.33 -2.24 -17.81
N ILE A 81 -35.58 -1.71 -16.86
CA ILE A 81 -34.15 -1.43 -17.06
C ILE A 81 -33.40 -2.77 -16.94
N ALA A 82 -33.45 -3.58 -18.00
CA ALA A 82 -32.66 -4.82 -18.09
C ALA A 82 -31.17 -4.53 -18.30
N VAL A 83 -30.84 -3.37 -18.89
CA VAL A 83 -29.47 -2.93 -19.18
C VAL A 83 -29.43 -1.40 -19.07
N GLY A 84 -29.34 -0.87 -17.86
CA GLY A 84 -29.00 0.52 -17.67
C GLY A 84 -27.52 0.69 -17.94
N ASN A 85 -27.14 1.44 -18.98
CA ASN A 85 -25.77 1.93 -19.13
C ASN A 85 -25.48 2.88 -17.97
N PHE A 86 -25.04 2.34 -16.84
CA PHE A 86 -24.27 3.13 -15.90
C PHE A 86 -22.93 3.40 -16.56
N THR A 87 -22.80 4.56 -17.19
CA THR A 87 -21.50 5.11 -17.53
C THR A 87 -20.81 5.40 -16.21
N ALA A 88 -20.04 4.45 -15.71
CA ALA A 88 -18.96 4.76 -14.80
C ALA A 88 -18.07 5.76 -15.54
N THR A 89 -18.21 7.06 -15.25
CA THR A 89 -17.14 8.01 -15.58
C THR A 89 -15.99 7.65 -14.65
N SER A 90 -15.16 6.69 -15.07
CA SER A 90 -13.75 6.77 -14.73
C SER A 90 -13.27 8.11 -15.25
N ASP A 91 -12.48 8.83 -14.46
CA ASP A 91 -11.80 10.07 -14.86
C ASP A 91 -10.68 9.78 -15.89
N THR A 92 -10.99 8.97 -16.90
CA THR A 92 -10.13 8.70 -18.03
C THR A 92 -11.04 8.34 -19.18
N ALA A 93 -11.28 9.33 -20.04
CA ALA A 93 -12.05 9.19 -21.25
C ALA A 93 -11.43 8.12 -22.16
N GLY A 94 -12.26 7.17 -22.61
CA GLY A 94 -12.07 6.42 -23.85
C GLY A 94 -10.95 5.38 -23.83
N THR A 95 -11.30 4.14 -23.46
CA THR A 95 -11.07 2.92 -24.26
C THR A 95 -11.54 1.71 -23.45
N THR A 96 -12.36 0.86 -24.07
CA THR A 96 -12.84 -0.42 -23.54
C THR A 96 -11.73 -1.48 -23.53
N THR A 97 -10.62 -1.20 -22.84
CA THR A 97 -9.67 -2.23 -22.45
C THR A 97 -10.00 -2.67 -21.03
N PRO A 98 -10.13 -3.98 -20.74
CA PRO A 98 -10.20 -4.44 -19.36
C PRO A 98 -8.92 -3.98 -18.68
N LEU A 99 -9.09 -3.17 -17.63
CA LEU A 99 -7.98 -2.68 -16.82
C LEU A 99 -7.14 -3.88 -16.38
N THR A 100 -5.96 -4.01 -16.97
CA THR A 100 -4.95 -4.97 -16.53
C THR A 100 -4.25 -4.31 -15.36
N LEU A 101 -4.60 -4.70 -14.13
CA LEU A 101 -3.85 -4.27 -12.95
C LEU A 101 -2.56 -5.08 -12.87
N GLU A 102 -1.42 -4.38 -12.89
CA GLU A 102 -0.10 -4.95 -12.72
C GLU A 102 0.08 -5.54 -11.30
N ALA A 103 0.52 -6.80 -11.27
CA ALA A 103 1.49 -7.41 -10.36
C ALA A 103 1.45 -7.06 -8.85
N ASN A 104 0.30 -7.16 -8.19
CA ASN A 104 0.17 -7.86 -6.89
C ASN A 104 -1.26 -7.98 -6.35
N GLY A 105 -2.25 -7.35 -6.99
CA GLY A 105 -3.66 -7.62 -6.71
C GLY A 105 -4.19 -8.61 -7.74
N THR A 106 -4.41 -9.87 -7.37
CA THR A 106 -5.31 -10.74 -8.13
C THR A 106 -6.72 -10.15 -8.04
N THR A 107 -7.03 -9.20 -8.92
CA THR A 107 -8.41 -8.81 -9.22
C THR A 107 -8.98 -9.90 -10.10
N THR A 108 -9.43 -10.98 -9.49
CA THR A 108 -10.37 -11.88 -10.15
C THR A 108 -11.68 -11.11 -10.26
N GLN A 109 -11.81 -10.23 -11.26
CA GLN A 109 -13.14 -9.77 -11.65
C GLN A 109 -13.91 -11.01 -12.07
N VAL A 110 -14.76 -11.50 -11.17
CA VAL A 110 -15.74 -12.53 -11.49
C VAL A 110 -16.52 -12.00 -12.68
N ALA A 111 -16.48 -12.74 -13.81
CA ALA A 111 -17.14 -12.38 -15.06
C ALA A 111 -18.52 -11.80 -14.78
N ALA A 112 -18.86 -10.69 -15.44
CA ALA A 112 -20.16 -10.04 -15.25
C ALA A 112 -21.26 -11.07 -15.50
N VAL A 113 -21.99 -11.44 -14.45
CA VAL A 113 -23.18 -12.28 -14.59
C VAL A 113 -24.21 -11.43 -15.33
N THR A 114 -24.87 -12.02 -16.33
CA THR A 114 -25.93 -11.35 -17.09
C THR A 114 -26.95 -10.72 -16.12
N GLY A 115 -27.19 -9.41 -16.27
CA GLY A 115 -28.13 -8.66 -15.42
C GLY A 115 -27.54 -7.96 -14.19
N GLN A 116 -26.21 -8.00 -13.98
CA GLN A 116 -25.57 -7.22 -12.93
C GLN A 116 -25.21 -5.80 -13.39
N VAL A 117 -25.45 -4.82 -12.52
CA VAL A 117 -24.91 -3.45 -12.65
C VAL A 117 -23.81 -3.26 -11.61
N ARG A 118 -22.65 -2.74 -12.00
CA ARG A 118 -21.48 -2.59 -11.13
C ARG A 118 -21.01 -1.14 -11.07
N ALA A 119 -20.62 -0.70 -9.87
CA ALA A 119 -20.02 0.61 -9.63
C ALA A 119 -18.49 0.58 -9.80
N ASN A 120 -17.82 1.70 -9.54
CA ASN A 120 -16.36 1.74 -9.47
C ASN A 120 -15.83 0.82 -8.36
N GLU A 121 -14.70 0.18 -8.64
CA GLU A 121 -13.95 -0.58 -7.65
C GLU A 121 -13.15 0.36 -6.74
N PHE A 122 -13.02 -0.01 -5.47
CA PHE A 122 -12.10 0.63 -4.53
C PHE A 122 -11.32 -0.44 -3.77
N VAL A 123 -10.11 -0.12 -3.35
CA VAL A 123 -9.24 -1.06 -2.61
C VAL A 123 -9.21 -0.66 -1.13
N LEU A 124 -9.51 -1.62 -0.26
CA LEU A 124 -9.48 -1.43 1.18
C LEU A 124 -8.16 -1.93 1.77
N TYR A 125 -7.48 -1.03 2.49
CA TYR A 125 -6.26 -1.31 3.25
C TYR A 125 -6.51 -1.09 4.74
N ARG A 126 -5.96 -1.94 5.61
CA ARG A 126 -6.04 -1.76 7.07
C ARG A 126 -5.19 -0.61 7.56
N VAL A 127 -4.00 -0.48 7.00
CA VAL A 127 -2.95 0.44 7.43
C VAL A 127 -2.48 1.25 6.23
N LYS A 128 -2.19 2.52 6.47
CA LYS A 128 -1.53 3.39 5.51
C LYS A 128 -0.27 3.98 6.15
N LEU A 129 0.88 3.70 5.54
CA LEU A 129 2.15 4.28 5.97
C LEU A 129 2.50 5.51 5.14
N ALA A 130 3.02 6.54 5.79
CA ALA A 130 3.71 7.66 5.17
C ALA A 130 5.17 7.65 5.64
N ILE A 131 6.10 7.91 4.72
CA ILE A 131 7.52 8.06 5.04
C ILE A 131 8.01 9.42 4.58
N ALA A 132 8.84 10.06 5.40
CA ALA A 132 9.48 11.32 5.08
C ALA A 132 10.88 11.40 5.70
N TRP A 133 11.78 12.17 5.11
CA TRP A 133 12.97 12.61 5.84
C TRP A 133 12.55 13.46 7.03
N ALA A 134 13.25 13.31 8.15
CA ALA A 134 13.11 14.26 9.25
C ALA A 134 13.54 15.66 8.76
N SER A 135 12.98 16.71 9.35
CA SER A 135 13.33 18.10 9.00
C SER A 135 14.82 18.38 9.23
N ASP A 136 15.41 17.72 10.22
CA ASP A 136 16.84 17.75 10.56
C ASP A 136 17.60 16.54 10.00
N ALA A 137 17.10 15.91 8.94
CA ALA A 137 17.84 14.85 8.26
C ALA A 137 19.21 15.37 7.78
N PRO A 138 20.31 14.67 8.13
CA PRO A 138 21.66 15.17 7.87
C PRO A 138 21.89 15.33 6.37
N SER A 139 22.38 16.51 5.98
CA SER A 139 22.78 16.83 4.61
C SER A 139 23.72 18.04 4.59
N GLY A 140 24.56 18.14 3.56
CA GLY A 140 25.54 19.22 3.42
C GLY A 140 26.88 18.92 4.11
N ALA A 141 27.58 19.98 4.52
CA ALA A 141 28.92 19.86 5.10
C ALA A 141 28.90 19.09 6.43
N SER A 142 29.82 18.14 6.60
CA SER A 142 29.96 17.32 7.81
C SER A 142 31.43 17.06 8.12
N SER A 143 31.75 16.77 9.37
CA SER A 143 33.07 16.26 9.74
C SER A 143 33.06 14.73 9.82
N PRO A 144 34.20 14.05 9.59
CA PRO A 144 34.35 12.61 9.76
C PRO A 144 34.00 12.13 11.19
N ASN A 145 33.34 10.99 11.34
CA ASN A 145 32.99 10.42 12.66
C ASN A 145 32.84 8.89 12.59
N ALA A 146 33.22 8.16 13.64
CA ALA A 146 33.08 6.70 13.74
C ALA A 146 31.62 6.22 13.79
N ALA A 147 30.70 7.10 14.18
CA ALA A 147 29.26 6.86 14.20
C ALA A 147 28.49 8.08 13.67
N GLN A 148 28.81 8.51 12.44
CA GLN A 148 28.11 9.61 11.80
C GLN A 148 26.65 9.24 11.57
N THR A 149 25.70 10.09 11.94
CA THR A 149 24.30 9.93 11.48
C THR A 149 24.24 10.35 10.03
N ILE A 150 23.89 9.42 9.15
CA ILE A 150 23.88 9.60 7.69
C ILE A 150 22.46 9.70 7.13
N ALA A 151 21.46 9.22 7.89
CA ALA A 151 20.06 9.36 7.56
C ALA A 151 19.21 9.48 8.83
N LYS A 152 18.14 10.27 8.75
CA LYS A 152 17.10 10.37 9.77
C LYS A 152 15.75 10.55 9.10
N PHE A 153 14.84 9.60 9.27
CA PHE A 153 13.53 9.60 8.61
C PHE A 153 12.43 9.19 9.58
N THR A 154 11.19 9.53 9.26
CA THR A 154 10.02 9.16 10.04
C THR A 154 9.14 8.24 9.23
N ILE A 155 8.61 7.21 9.88
CA ILE A 155 7.52 6.40 9.34
C ILE A 155 6.30 6.66 10.22
N GLN A 156 5.20 7.05 9.60
CA GLN A 156 3.93 7.33 10.24
C GLN A 156 2.89 6.31 9.80
N ASN A 157 2.21 5.70 10.76
CA ASN A 157 0.97 4.97 10.51
C ASN A 157 -0.18 5.96 10.64
N MET A 158 -0.82 6.26 9.51
CA MET A 158 -1.95 7.18 9.47
C MET A 158 -3.08 6.65 10.36
N ALA A 159 -3.81 7.56 11.00
CA ALA A 159 -4.97 7.21 11.79
C ALA A 159 -5.96 6.41 10.91
N ASN A 160 -6.34 5.24 11.40
CA ASN A 160 -7.26 4.34 10.73
C ASN A 160 -8.32 3.91 11.74
N ALA A 161 -9.56 3.76 11.26
CA ALA A 161 -10.71 3.66 12.13
C ALA A 161 -10.75 2.35 12.96
N GLY A 162 -10.02 1.31 12.52
CA GLY A 162 -9.87 0.06 13.26
C GLY A 162 -8.68 0.03 14.24
N GLY A 163 -7.94 1.13 14.41
CA GLY A 163 -6.82 1.20 15.36
C GLY A 163 -5.65 0.25 15.04
N TYR A 164 -5.53 -0.21 13.79
CA TYR A 164 -4.58 -1.23 13.38
C TYR A 164 -3.13 -0.74 13.47
N VAL A 165 -2.28 -1.59 14.05
CA VAL A 165 -0.83 -1.40 14.19
C VAL A 165 -0.13 -1.80 12.90
N ALA A 166 0.84 -0.99 12.47
CA ALA A 166 1.77 -1.35 11.41
C ALA A 166 3.05 -1.90 12.03
N THR A 167 3.61 -2.97 11.46
CA THR A 167 4.90 -3.51 11.89
C THR A 167 5.91 -3.35 10.77
N VAL A 168 6.98 -2.60 11.01
CA VAL A 168 8.13 -2.50 10.09
C VAL A 168 9.11 -3.61 10.45
N PHE A 169 9.40 -4.48 9.48
CA PHE A 169 10.28 -5.64 9.62
C PHE A 169 11.70 -5.34 9.16
N ALA A 170 11.85 -4.55 8.09
CA ALA A 170 13.15 -4.18 7.55
C ALA A 170 13.08 -2.87 6.75
N VAL A 171 14.19 -2.13 6.72
CA VAL A 171 14.37 -0.96 5.85
C VAL A 171 15.71 -1.11 5.13
N ASN A 172 15.68 -0.96 3.81
CA ASN A 172 16.85 -0.98 2.97
C ASN A 172 17.18 0.39 2.41
N PHE A 173 18.47 0.63 2.18
CA PHE A 173 19.02 1.88 1.73
C PHE A 173 19.88 1.65 0.50
N SER A 174 19.90 2.63 -0.40
CA SER A 174 20.89 2.78 -1.46
C SER A 174 21.90 3.84 -1.05
N ILE A 175 23.16 3.46 -0.97
CA ILE A 175 24.27 4.25 -0.47
C ILE A 175 25.33 4.38 -1.55
N SER A 176 25.70 5.61 -1.90
CA SER A 176 26.80 5.92 -2.82
C SER A 176 27.84 6.76 -2.09
N THR A 177 29.12 6.52 -2.32
CA THR A 177 30.18 7.29 -1.64
C THR A 177 31.44 7.43 -2.49
N THR A 178 32.16 8.54 -2.27
CA THR A 178 33.51 8.77 -2.77
C THR A 178 34.59 8.64 -1.68
N ILE A 179 34.17 8.40 -0.43
CA ILE A 179 35.07 8.05 0.69
C ILE A 179 35.79 6.74 0.33
N SER A 180 37.05 6.59 0.78
CA SER A 180 37.78 5.32 0.61
C SER A 180 36.94 4.15 1.12
N ASN A 181 37.04 2.99 0.51
CA ASN A 181 36.15 1.86 0.82
C ASN A 181 36.89 0.54 0.98
N THR A 182 38.18 0.62 1.27
CA THR A 182 39.04 -0.54 1.48
C THR A 182 38.80 -1.24 2.82
N ALA A 183 37.99 -0.66 3.70
CA ALA A 183 37.62 -1.21 5.00
C ALA A 183 36.10 -1.43 5.09
N ASP A 184 35.73 -2.49 5.82
CA ASP A 184 34.35 -2.80 6.18
C ASP A 184 33.79 -1.73 7.11
N ARG A 185 32.61 -1.18 6.77
CA ARG A 185 31.92 -0.18 7.60
C ARG A 185 30.64 -0.75 8.17
N VAL A 186 30.37 -0.55 9.45
CA VAL A 186 29.11 -1.02 10.04
C VAL A 186 28.03 0.05 9.90
N LEU A 187 26.97 -0.27 9.17
CA LEU A 187 25.75 0.50 9.15
C LEU A 187 24.83 0.01 10.27
N THR A 188 24.36 0.93 11.12
CA THR A 188 23.48 0.61 12.24
C THR A 188 22.20 1.44 12.16
N ILE A 189 21.06 0.81 12.47
CA ILE A 189 19.76 1.49 12.51
C ILE A 189 19.25 1.54 13.95
N TYR A 190 18.72 2.69 14.37
CA TYR A 190 18.11 2.93 15.67
C TYR A 190 16.69 3.47 15.53
N LYS A 191 15.93 3.42 16.63
CA LYS A 191 14.57 3.95 16.73
C LYS A 191 14.45 5.00 17.82
N ASP A 192 13.74 6.09 17.52
CA ASP A 192 13.37 7.20 18.38
C ASP A 192 14.57 8.00 18.97
N SER A 193 15.70 7.36 19.27
CA SER A 193 16.95 7.98 19.72
C SER A 193 18.16 7.08 19.45
N LEU A 194 19.35 7.67 19.27
CA LEU A 194 20.65 6.97 19.21
C LEU A 194 21.07 6.33 20.54
N SER A 195 20.42 6.69 21.65
CA SER A 195 20.66 6.10 22.97
C SER A 195 19.91 4.79 23.21
N THR A 196 19.09 4.35 22.25
CA THR A 196 18.37 3.08 22.31
C THR A 196 19.22 1.93 21.78
N ALA A 197 18.80 0.69 22.04
CA ALA A 197 19.41 -0.47 21.39
C ALA A 197 19.27 -0.36 19.86
N SER A 198 20.30 -0.78 19.12
CA SER A 198 20.23 -0.87 17.67
C SER A 198 19.12 -1.84 17.27
N LEU A 199 18.31 -1.44 16.28
CA LEU A 199 17.34 -2.34 15.66
C LEU A 199 18.04 -3.44 14.86
N GLY A 200 19.14 -3.10 14.18
CA GLY A 200 19.92 -4.03 13.36
C GLY A 200 21.18 -3.37 12.83
N THR A 201 22.13 -4.22 12.43
CA THR A 201 23.42 -3.82 11.87
C THR A 201 23.69 -4.60 10.59
N THR A 202 24.35 -3.97 9.61
CA THR A 202 24.89 -4.65 8.43
C THR A 202 26.24 -4.08 8.07
N THR A 203 27.13 -4.90 7.53
CA THR A 203 28.39 -4.42 6.99
C THR A 203 28.16 -3.84 5.60
N PHE A 204 28.64 -2.62 5.39
CA PHE A 204 28.74 -1.94 4.11
C PHE A 204 30.18 -2.06 3.60
N ILE A 205 30.35 -2.78 2.49
CA ILE A 205 31.63 -2.97 1.81
C ILE A 205 31.45 -2.49 0.38
N THR A 206 32.18 -1.45 -0.04
CA THR A 206 32.18 -1.05 -1.45
C THR A 206 33.41 -1.65 -2.11
N GLY A 207 33.22 -2.56 -3.09
CA GLY A 207 34.33 -3.20 -3.81
C GLY A 207 34.35 -4.74 -3.75
N ALA A 208 33.47 -5.38 -2.97
CA ALA A 208 33.29 -6.83 -3.05
C ALA A 208 32.89 -7.23 -4.48
N THR A 209 33.66 -8.14 -5.08
CA THR A 209 33.46 -8.64 -6.46
C THR A 209 32.34 -9.68 -6.50
N ILE A 210 31.17 -9.32 -5.98
CA ILE A 210 29.91 -9.95 -6.35
C ILE A 210 29.06 -8.82 -6.92
N ALA A 211 29.29 -8.58 -8.22
CA ALA A 211 28.48 -7.81 -9.15
C ALA A 211 27.85 -6.49 -8.62
N LYS A 212 28.65 -5.41 -8.66
CA LYS A 212 28.31 -4.08 -9.18
C LYS A 212 26.84 -3.81 -9.58
N VAL A 213 25.94 -3.79 -8.60
CA VAL A 213 24.74 -2.95 -8.60
C VAL A 213 24.78 -2.19 -7.28
N MET A 214 25.42 -1.02 -7.34
CA MET A 214 25.57 0.01 -6.30
C MET A 214 24.91 -0.30 -4.93
N GLY A 215 25.75 -0.44 -3.90
CA GLY A 215 25.55 0.39 -2.72
C GLY A 215 24.40 0.09 -1.77
N ASN A 216 23.72 -1.06 -1.87
CA ASN A 216 22.52 -1.25 -1.08
C ASN A 216 22.73 -2.07 0.21
N THR A 217 21.96 -1.77 1.26
CA THR A 217 21.83 -2.66 2.43
C THR A 217 20.95 -3.86 2.08
N ASN A 218 21.14 -4.99 2.76
CA ASN A 218 20.36 -6.21 2.53
C ASN A 218 19.70 -6.72 3.83
N PHE A 219 19.02 -5.84 4.55
CA PHE A 219 18.18 -6.26 5.66
C PHE A 219 17.00 -7.07 5.11
N VAL A 220 16.90 -8.33 5.55
CA VAL A 220 15.75 -9.21 5.42
C VAL A 220 14.98 -9.32 6.74
N ASP A 221 13.79 -9.93 6.70
CA ASP A 221 13.03 -10.23 7.91
C ASP A 221 13.91 -10.98 8.93
N GLY A 222 13.84 -10.56 10.19
CA GLY A 222 14.70 -11.03 11.27
C GLY A 222 16.10 -10.38 11.36
N ASN A 223 16.54 -9.59 10.37
CA ASN A 223 17.79 -8.82 10.50
C ASN A 223 17.62 -7.52 11.29
N MET A 224 16.40 -7.04 11.43
CA MET A 224 16.05 -5.94 12.33
C MET A 224 15.03 -6.41 13.36
N THR A 225 15.10 -5.84 14.56
CA THR A 225 14.01 -5.96 15.54
C THR A 225 12.77 -5.26 14.97
N ASN A 226 11.64 -5.97 14.99
CA ASN A 226 10.37 -5.46 14.50
C ASN A 226 9.98 -4.16 15.22
N VAL A 227 9.47 -3.20 14.45
CA VAL A 227 9.02 -1.92 14.97
C VAL A 227 7.53 -1.76 14.75
N GLU A 228 6.79 -1.80 15.85
CA GLU A 228 5.36 -1.48 15.86
C GLU A 228 5.13 0.04 15.87
N ILE A 229 4.21 0.46 15.00
CA ILE A 229 3.76 1.84 14.85
C ILE A 229 2.23 1.83 15.01
N SER A 230 1.77 2.27 16.17
CA SER A 230 0.34 2.38 16.48
C SER A 230 -0.39 3.32 15.51
N SER A 231 -1.69 3.09 15.33
CA SER A 231 -2.53 3.96 14.50
C SER A 231 -2.41 5.44 14.93
N GLY A 232 -2.27 6.33 13.96
CA GLY A 232 -2.12 7.78 14.20
C GLY A 232 -0.77 8.20 14.77
N SER A 233 0.17 7.27 14.95
CA SER A 233 1.49 7.54 15.54
C SER A 233 2.62 7.47 14.50
N SER A 234 3.78 7.98 14.88
CA SER A 234 5.01 7.88 14.08
C SER A 234 6.18 7.35 14.90
N LYS A 235 7.18 6.84 14.18
CA LYS A 235 8.50 6.48 14.71
C LYS A 235 9.58 7.17 13.90
N THR A 236 10.61 7.63 14.60
CA THR A 236 11.79 8.23 13.96
C THR A 236 12.89 7.18 13.90
N PHE A 237 13.54 7.05 12.75
CA PHE A 237 14.64 6.13 12.53
C PHE A 237 15.91 6.93 12.29
N PHE A 238 17.00 6.43 12.86
CA PHE A 238 18.34 6.99 12.68
C PHE A 238 19.23 5.92 12.08
N VAL A 239 20.06 6.31 11.11
CA VAL A 239 21.03 5.42 10.48
C VAL A 239 22.41 6.01 10.68
N THR A 240 23.31 5.21 11.23
CA THR A 240 24.70 5.61 11.43
C THR A 240 25.64 4.77 10.58
N LEU A 241 26.76 5.36 10.19
CA LEU A 241 27.85 4.71 9.48
C LEU A 241 29.18 5.31 9.94
N ASP A 242 30.23 4.50 9.97
CA ASP A 242 31.60 5.00 10.16
C ASP A 242 32.05 5.79 8.93
N THR A 243 32.46 7.04 9.11
CA THR A 243 33.00 7.93 8.09
C THR A 243 34.34 8.55 8.49
N THR A 244 35.07 7.96 9.45
CA THR A 244 36.30 8.50 10.05
C THR A 244 37.43 8.86 9.08
N ASP A 245 37.54 8.14 7.98
CA ASP A 245 38.55 8.33 6.92
C ASP A 245 38.04 9.20 5.75
N ALA A 246 36.89 9.85 5.90
CA ALA A 246 36.40 10.80 4.91
C ALA A 246 37.35 12.00 4.81
N ALA A 247 38.13 12.07 3.72
CA ALA A 247 38.93 13.23 3.40
C ALA A 247 38.04 14.42 2.95
N SER A 248 38.62 15.62 2.92
CA SER A 248 37.97 16.80 2.34
C SER A 248 37.55 16.53 0.89
N THR A 249 36.42 17.10 0.46
CA THR A 249 35.73 16.94 -0.84
C THR A 249 35.08 15.58 -1.08
N LYS A 250 35.12 14.67 -0.10
CA LYS A 250 34.43 13.38 -0.22
C LYS A 250 32.94 13.54 0.06
N SER A 251 32.16 12.59 -0.43
CA SER A 251 30.72 12.61 -0.33
C SER A 251 30.17 11.24 0.02
N LEU A 252 29.04 11.26 0.73
CA LEU A 252 28.24 10.09 1.05
C LEU A 252 26.78 10.45 0.80
N SER A 253 26.10 9.66 -0.02
CA SER A 253 24.71 9.87 -0.37
C SER A 253 23.89 8.65 -0.02
N ILE A 254 22.69 8.86 0.51
CA ILE A 254 21.77 7.81 0.95
C ILE A 254 20.35 8.09 0.45
N THR A 255 19.66 7.02 0.07
CA THR A 255 18.28 7.02 -0.42
C THR A 255 17.56 5.78 0.13
N ILE A 256 16.26 5.87 0.39
CA ILE A 256 15.41 4.69 0.57
C ILE A 256 14.78 4.38 -0.79
N PRO A 257 15.21 3.31 -1.49
CA PRO A 257 14.75 3.05 -2.84
C PRO A 257 13.29 2.56 -2.83
N ASN A 258 12.54 2.83 -3.88
CA ASN A 258 11.20 2.24 -4.06
C ASN A 258 11.25 0.71 -4.21
N SER A 259 12.33 0.19 -4.79
CA SER A 259 12.58 -1.22 -5.01
C SER A 259 14.06 -1.52 -4.79
N HIS A 260 14.34 -2.56 -4.01
CA HIS A 260 15.69 -3.02 -3.71
C HIS A 260 15.91 -4.39 -4.34
N VAL A 261 17.06 -4.71 -4.93
CA VAL A 261 17.30 -6.08 -5.40
C VAL A 261 18.10 -6.82 -4.32
N SER A 262 17.44 -7.67 -3.52
CA SER A 262 18.15 -8.53 -2.56
C SER A 262 19.00 -9.57 -3.31
N MET A 263 20.25 -9.76 -2.87
CA MET A 263 21.27 -10.62 -3.50
C MET A 263 21.29 -12.08 -2.99
N ALA A 264 20.20 -12.56 -2.39
CA ALA A 264 19.98 -13.98 -2.14
C ALA A 264 18.48 -14.19 -2.29
N VAL A 265 17.97 -14.84 -3.33
CA VAL A 265 18.11 -16.29 -3.55
C VAL A 265 18.10 -16.56 -5.05
N SER A 266 19.16 -17.18 -5.58
CA SER A 266 19.10 -17.84 -6.89
C SER A 266 18.14 -19.04 -6.77
N GLY A 267 16.84 -18.84 -7.01
CA GLY A 267 15.88 -19.96 -7.08
C GLY A 267 14.43 -19.64 -6.68
N THR A 268 14.19 -18.56 -5.92
CA THR A 268 12.83 -18.15 -5.52
C THR A 268 12.76 -16.63 -5.60
N GLY A 269 11.82 -16.11 -6.40
CA GLY A 269 11.77 -14.72 -6.89
C GLY A 269 12.25 -13.66 -5.89
N ALA A 270 13.29 -12.92 -6.29
CA ALA A 270 13.87 -11.84 -5.50
C ALA A 270 12.79 -10.80 -5.15
N THR A 271 12.40 -10.74 -3.89
CA THR A 271 11.42 -9.77 -3.40
C THR A 271 12.12 -8.44 -3.23
N ARG A 272 11.64 -7.42 -3.96
CA ARG A 272 12.26 -6.10 -3.98
C ARG A 272 11.60 -5.17 -2.98
N TYR A 273 12.32 -4.50 -2.09
CA TYR A 273 11.71 -3.49 -1.19
C TYR A 273 12.69 -2.49 -0.57
N GLY A 274 12.32 -1.21 -0.54
CA GLY A 274 12.93 -0.24 0.36
C GLY A 274 12.47 -0.40 1.81
N ILE A 275 11.23 -0.80 2.02
CA ILE A 275 10.66 -1.03 3.36
C ILE A 275 9.83 -2.30 3.29
N LEU A 276 10.09 -3.21 4.23
CA LEU A 276 9.28 -4.39 4.50
C LEU A 276 8.42 -4.10 5.71
N TRP A 277 7.10 -4.19 5.55
CA TRP A 277 6.16 -3.97 6.64
C TRP A 277 4.90 -4.81 6.46
N GLY A 278 4.14 -4.97 7.54
CA GLY A 278 2.86 -5.67 7.56
C GLY A 278 1.86 -5.01 8.51
N ASP A 279 0.59 -5.34 8.34
CA ASP A 279 -0.52 -4.78 9.12
C ASP A 279 -1.06 -5.76 10.18
N GLY A 280 -0.34 -6.85 10.43
CA GLY A 280 -0.69 -7.88 11.41
C GLY A 280 -1.63 -8.97 10.90
N VAL A 281 -1.95 -9.06 9.59
CA VAL A 281 -2.59 -10.26 9.03
C VAL A 281 -1.55 -11.22 8.43
N SER A 282 -1.63 -12.50 8.80
CA SER A 282 -0.83 -13.58 8.23
C SER A 282 -1.03 -13.67 6.70
N GLY A 283 0.07 -13.55 5.94
CA GLY A 283 0.06 -13.53 4.46
C GLY A 283 0.24 -12.13 3.84
N SER A 284 0.17 -11.07 4.64
CA SER A 284 0.46 -9.67 4.22
C SER A 284 1.96 -9.32 4.28
N THR A 285 2.86 -10.30 4.26
CA THR A 285 4.31 -10.10 4.53
C THR A 285 5.03 -9.21 3.53
N THR A 286 4.35 -8.69 2.50
CA THR A 286 5.01 -7.92 1.45
C THR A 286 4.08 -6.87 0.83
N ILE A 287 3.65 -5.88 1.63
CA ILE A 287 3.34 -4.57 1.02
C ILE A 287 4.67 -3.88 0.76
N VAL A 288 5.28 -4.24 -0.36
CA VAL A 288 6.35 -3.41 -0.93
C VAL A 288 5.71 -2.07 -1.28
N GLY A 289 6.37 -0.95 -0.99
CA GLY A 289 5.97 0.40 -1.41
C GLY A 289 5.99 0.61 -2.94
N ASN A 290 5.30 -0.26 -3.68
CA ASN A 290 5.17 -0.29 -5.13
C ASN A 290 4.16 0.74 -5.65
N ASP A 291 3.37 1.37 -4.78
CA ASP A 291 2.49 2.48 -5.14
C ASP A 291 3.32 3.77 -5.37
N ARG A 292 4.09 3.74 -6.47
CA ARG A 292 4.61 4.83 -7.33
C ARG A 292 5.07 6.18 -6.74
N GLN A 293 5.20 6.36 -5.43
CA GLN A 293 5.39 7.71 -4.85
C GLN A 293 6.45 7.86 -3.76
N LEU A 294 7.25 6.85 -3.42
CA LEU A 294 8.08 6.94 -2.21
C LEU A 294 9.59 6.63 -2.34
N PRO A 295 10.32 6.89 -3.45
CA PRO A 295 11.73 7.15 -3.27
C PRO A 295 11.84 8.49 -2.53
N LEU A 296 12.23 8.44 -1.24
CA LEU A 296 12.65 9.67 -0.59
C LEU A 296 13.84 10.23 -1.38
N ALA A 297 13.79 11.52 -1.74
CA ALA A 297 14.87 12.15 -2.49
C ALA A 297 16.22 11.93 -1.79
N GLN A 298 17.30 11.77 -2.55
CA GLN A 298 18.62 11.48 -2.00
C GLN A 298 19.08 12.56 -0.99
N LYS A 299 19.70 12.13 0.11
CA LYS A 299 20.42 13.01 1.05
C LYS A 299 21.92 12.80 0.88
N THR A 300 22.68 13.90 0.85
CA THR A 300 24.12 13.87 0.61
C THR A 300 24.86 14.65 1.70
N LEU A 301 25.86 14.02 2.30
CA LEU A 301 26.88 14.64 3.13
C LEU A 301 28.15 14.88 2.31
N THR A 302 28.78 16.01 2.54
CA THR A 302 30.07 16.39 1.95
C THR A 302 31.05 16.66 3.09
N TYR A 303 32.26 16.11 3.00
CA TYR A 303 33.32 16.20 4.00
C TYR A 303 34.44 17.14 3.54
#